data_AF-A0A835X964-F1
#
_entry.id   AF-A0A835X964-F1
#
_cell.length_a   1.000
_cell.length_b   1.000
_cell.length_c   1.000
_cell.angle_alpha   90.00
_cell.angle_beta   90.00
_cell.angle_gamma   90.00
#
_symmetry.space_group_name_H-M   'P 1'
#
loop_
_entity.id
_entity.type
_entity.pdbx_description
1 polymer ?
#
loop_
_entity_poly.entity_id
_entity_poly.type
_entity_poly.pdbx_seq_one_letter_code
_entity_poly.pdbx_strand_id
1 'polypeptide(L)' 'MAFFAQGLIDVFIDLRDKIRVQDIAAGYFLIKEAGGLILDANQNPLDSDLEYETRLSFIAATNQEILDDVMSKIK' A
#
# COMPACT_ATOMS: atom_id res chain seq x y z
N MET A 1 -1.28 5.11 6.67
CA MET A 1 -1.68 3.71 6.96
C MET A 1 -2.69 3.61 8.11
N ALA A 2 -2.44 4.16 9.31
CA ALA A 2 -3.45 4.13 10.39
C ALA A 2 -4.77 4.85 10.04
N PHE A 3 -4.72 6.03 9.40
CA PHE A 3 -5.94 6.70 8.93
C PHE A 3 -6.72 5.87 7.88
N PHE A 4 -6.02 5.17 7.01
CA PHE A 4 -6.64 4.23 6.07
C PHE A 4 -7.31 3.08 6.83
N ALA A 5 -6.62 2.47 7.80
CA ALA A 5 -7.16 1.38 8.62
C ALA A 5 -8.38 1.81 9.46
N GLN A 6 -8.50 3.10 9.80
CA GLN A 6 -9.67 3.68 10.45
C GLN A 6 -10.83 3.99 9.49
N GLY A 7 -10.68 3.78 8.18
CA GLY A 7 -11.69 4.07 7.17
C GLY A 7 -11.79 5.55 6.78
N LEU A 8 -10.73 6.35 7.02
CA LEU A 8 -10.70 7.78 6.68
C LEU A 8 -10.07 8.07 5.32
N ILE A 9 -9.48 7.07 4.68
CA ILE A 9 -8.80 7.18 3.38
C ILE A 9 -9.17 5.95 2.56
N ASP A 10 -9.71 6.15 1.36
CA ASP A 10 -10.08 5.05 0.45
C ASP A 10 -8.86 4.45 -0.29
N VAL A 11 -7.89 5.30 -0.63
CA VAL A 11 -6.67 4.91 -1.34
C VAL A 11 -5.46 5.70 -0.82
N PHE A 12 -4.37 4.99 -0.51
CA PHE A 12 -3.11 5.56 -0.06
C PHE A 12 -1.95 4.98 -0.89
N ILE A 13 -1.30 5.82 -1.68
CA ILE A 13 -0.32 5.40 -2.70
C ILE A 13 1.02 6.09 -2.46
N ASP A 14 2.10 5.34 -2.56
CA ASP A 14 3.46 5.87 -2.74
C ASP A 14 4.19 5.06 -3.83
N LEU A 15 4.37 5.66 -5.01
CA LEU A 15 5.07 5.06 -6.16
C LEU A 15 6.45 5.67 -6.39
N ARG A 16 7.03 6.31 -5.37
CA ARG A 16 8.30 7.05 -5.53
C ARG A 16 9.54 6.17 -5.37
N ASP A 17 9.35 4.90 -4.97
CA ASP A 17 10.42 3.94 -4.68
C ASP A 17 11.43 4.45 -3.63
N LYS A 18 10.91 4.99 -2.52
CA LYS A 18 11.71 5.65 -1.48
C LYS A 18 11.49 5.11 -0.08
N ILE A 19 10.44 4.33 0.11
CA ILE A 19 10.00 3.92 1.44
C ILE A 19 10.77 2.68 1.84
N ARG A 20 11.36 2.70 3.04
CA ARG A 20 12.05 1.53 3.58
C ARG A 20 11.02 0.58 4.17
N VAL A 21 11.34 -0.71 4.17
CA VAL A 21 10.52 -1.76 4.81
C VAL A 21 10.17 -1.39 6.25
N GLN A 22 11.13 -0.85 7.01
CA GLN A 22 10.92 -0.50 8.42
C GLN A 22 9.89 0.62 8.62
N ASP A 23 9.78 1.55 7.66
CA ASP A 23 8.85 2.69 7.74
C ASP A 23 7.39 2.24 7.57
N ILE A 24 7.15 1.09 6.92
CA ILE A 24 5.81 0.58 6.64
C ILE A 24 5.45 -0.70 7.38
N ALA A 25 6.41 -1.42 7.99
CA ALA A 25 6.18 -2.73 8.59
C ALA A 25 4.96 -2.76 9.53
N ALA A 26 4.85 -1.79 10.44
CA ALA A 26 3.69 -1.70 11.33
C ALA A 26 2.39 -1.35 10.57
N GLY A 27 2.47 -0.45 9.59
CA GLY A 27 1.32 -0.03 8.81
C GLY A 27 0.81 -1.10 7.84
N TYR A 28 1.67 -2.00 7.36
CA TYR A 28 1.31 -3.17 6.58
C TYR A 28 0.29 -4.03 7.33
N PHE A 29 0.58 -4.37 8.60
CA PHE A 29 -0.33 -5.13 9.44
C PHE A 29 -1.64 -4.38 9.69
N LEU A 30 -1.59 -3.07 9.96
CA LEU A 30 -2.81 -2.27 10.13
C LEU A 30 -3.74 -2.35 8.92
N ILE A 31 -3.18 -2.24 7.71
CA ILE A 31 -3.98 -2.31 6.48
C ILE A 31 -4.56 -3.71 6.28
N LYS A 32 -3.74 -4.76 6.46
CA LYS A 32 -4.17 -6.16 6.35
C LYS A 32 -5.29 -6.52 7.32
N GLU A 33 -5.14 -6.19 8.60
CA GLU A 33 -6.11 -6.51 9.65
C GLU A 33 -7.40 -5.68 9.52
N ALA A 34 -7.33 -4.51 8.88
CA ALA A 34 -8.52 -3.73 8.51
C ALA A 34 -9.23 -4.28 7.25
N GLY A 35 -8.71 -5.34 6.62
CA GLY A 35 -9.28 -5.93 5.42
C GLY A 35 -8.94 -5.20 4.11
N GLY A 36 -7.99 -4.25 4.15
CA GLY A 36 -7.57 -3.52 2.96
C GLY A 36 -6.62 -4.31 2.07
N LEU A 37 -6.58 -3.92 0.79
CA LEU A 37 -5.57 -4.38 -0.16
C LEU A 37 -4.26 -3.62 0.11
N ILE A 38 -3.13 -4.33 0.05
CA ILE A 38 -1.79 -3.74 0.04
C ILE A 38 -0.94 -4.41 -1.04
N LEU A 39 -0.54 -3.62 -2.03
CA LEU A 39 0.03 -4.09 -3.28
C LEU A 39 1.35 -3.36 -3.59
N ASP A 40 2.20 -3.97 -4.40
CA ASP A 40 3.38 -3.33 -5.00
C ASP A 40 2.99 -2.42 -6.19
N ALA A 41 3.99 -1.79 -6.82
CA ALA A 41 3.76 -0.93 -7.99
C ALA A 41 3.21 -1.68 -9.23
N ASN A 42 3.34 -3.01 -9.26
CA ASN A 42 2.83 -3.87 -10.32
C ASN A 42 1.45 -4.47 -9.97
N GLN A 43 0.82 -4.01 -8.89
CA GLN A 43 -0.47 -4.49 -8.38
C GLN A 43 -0.47 -5.95 -7.89
N ASN A 44 0.70 -6.51 -7.59
CA ASN A 44 0.79 -7.80 -6.89
C ASN A 44 0.71 -7.56 -5.38
N PRO A 45 0.32 -8.57 -4.57
CA PRO A 45 0.43 -8.49 -3.11
C PRO A 45 1.83 -8.00 -2.70
N LEU A 46 1.89 -6.96 -1.86
CA LEU A 46 3.16 -6.38 -1.45
C LEU A 46 3.94 -7.42 -0.62
N ASP A 47 5.07 -7.85 -1.17
CA ASP A 47 6.04 -8.74 -0.55
C ASP A 47 7.45 -8.20 -0.80
N SER A 48 8.33 -8.36 0.18
CA SER A 48 9.67 -7.77 0.17
C SER A 48 10.58 -8.53 1.12
N ASP A 49 11.87 -8.58 0.79
CA ASP A 49 12.88 -8.89 1.79
C ASP A 49 12.93 -7.81 2.90
N LEU A 50 13.65 -8.11 3.98
CA LEU A 50 13.82 -7.20 5.13
C LEU A 50 15.17 -6.47 5.10
N GLU A 51 15.82 -6.39 3.94
CA GLU A 51 17.13 -5.74 3.83
C GLU A 51 17.04 -4.24 4.09
N TYR A 52 18.13 -3.62 4.54
CA TYR A 52 18.14 -2.21 4.92
C TYR A 52 18.10 -1.29 3.70
N GLU A 53 18.69 -1.76 2.61
CA GLU A 53 18.83 -1.11 1.31
C GLU A 53 17.53 -1.15 0.51
N THR A 54 16.64 -2.09 0.80
CA THR A 54 15.40 -2.28 0.07
C THR A 54 14.51 -1.05 0.17
N ARG A 55 14.05 -0.61 -1.01
CA ARG A 55 13.10 0.49 -1.18
C ARG A 55 11.87 -0.07 -1.85
N LEU A 56 10.73 0.45 -1.43
CA LEU A 56 9.43 -0.02 -1.83
C LEU A 56 8.59 1.13 -2.36
N SER A 57 7.74 0.73 -3.29
CA SER A 57 6.53 1.42 -3.67
C SER A 57 5.35 0.57 -3.25
N PHE A 58 4.25 1.20 -2.84
CA PHE A 58 3.05 0.49 -2.45
C PHE A 58 1.77 1.23 -2.86
N ILE A 59 0.71 0.45 -2.99
CA ILE A 59 -0.66 0.90 -3.17
C ILE A 59 -1.50 0.25 -2.06
N ALA A 60 -2.20 1.05 -1.27
CA ALA A 60 -3.22 0.56 -0.36
C ALA A 60 -4.61 1.03 -0.82
N ALA A 61 -5.58 0.12 -0.91
CA ALA A 61 -6.92 0.42 -1.38
C ALA A 61 -7.96 -0.38 -0.59
N THR A 62 -9.13 0.22 -0.33
CA THR A 62 -10.18 -0.41 0.49
C THR A 62 -10.80 -1.64 -0.17
N ASN A 63 -10.86 -1.70 -1.49
CA ASN A 63 -11.28 -2.86 -2.28
C ASN A 63 -10.81 -2.75 -3.75
N GLN A 64 -11.05 -3.80 -4.54
CA GLN A 64 -10.63 -3.88 -5.94
C GLN A 64 -11.35 -2.86 -6.83
N GLU A 65 -12.64 -2.59 -6.60
CA GLU A 65 -13.43 -1.66 -7.42
C GLU A 65 -12.87 -0.22 -7.32
N ILE A 66 -12.57 0.25 -6.10
CA ILE A 66 -11.96 1.56 -5.87
C ILE A 66 -10.55 1.62 -6.44
N LEU A 67 -9.77 0.55 -6.29
CA LEU A 67 -8.44 0.45 -6.87
C LEU A 67 -8.49 0.63 -8.39
N ASP A 68 -9.36 -0.12 -9.07
CA ASP A 68 -9.51 -0.07 -10.53
C ASP A 68 -9.93 1.33 -11.00
N ASP A 69 -10.89 1.97 -10.31
CA ASP A 69 -11.32 3.33 -10.63
C ASP A 69 -10.19 4.35 -10.50
N VAL A 70 -9.41 4.30 -9.41
CA VAL A 70 -8.28 5.22 -9.19
C VAL A 70 -7.16 4.96 -10.19
N MET A 71 -6.79 3.70 -10.42
CA MET A 71 -5.71 3.36 -11.36
C MET A 71 -6.07 3.73 -12.81
N SER A 72 -7.36 3.70 -13.19
CA SER A 72 -7.80 4.17 -14.50
C SER A 72 -7.55 5.67 -14.75
N LYS A 73 -7.41 6.45 -13.67
CA LYS A 73 -7.19 7.91 -13.70
C LYS A 73 -5.71 8.29 -13.60
N ILE A 74 -4.86 7.37 -13.19
CA ILE A 74 -3.40 7.56 -13.11
C ILE A 74 -2.82 7.14 -14.46
N LYS A 75 -2.30 8.10 -15.23
CA LYS A 75 -1.58 7.89 -16.50
C LYS A 75 -0.08 7.79 -16.27
#